data_AF-A0AAV4RQC4-F1
#
_entry.id   AF-A0AAV4RQC4-F1
#
_cell.length_a   1.000
_cell.length_b   1.000
_cell.length_c   1.000
_cell.angle_alpha   90.00
_cell.angle_beta   90.00
_cell.angle_gamma   90.00
#
_symmetry.space_group_name_H-M   'P 1'
#
loop_
_entity.id
_entity.type
_entity.pdbx_description
1 polymer ?
#
loop_
_entity_poly.entity_id
_entity_poly.type
_entity_poly.pdbx_seq_one_letter_code
_entity_poly.pdbx_strand_id
1 'polypeptide(L)'
;MQGHTRIEKEVVILVLLFFISKISCETAGTKLGYKAGTFKDFVSEKTRVSLACRSNDIMVNLNFSVPFRGLVHAGKKDSGCSFRGDGKLTYSLNVPHAACGTIHVTPQDSFANTLTIRYHHALELEGDEIKTILCKYGTGSIQLG
;
A
#
# COMPACT_ATOMS: atom_id res chain seq x y z
N MET A 1 -61.90 -18.62 6.53
CA MET A 1 -61.09 -17.93 5.49
C MET A 1 -59.82 -17.39 6.14
N GLN A 2 -58.69 -18.11 6.13
CA GLN A 2 -57.37 -17.50 6.40
C GLN A 2 -56.21 -18.45 6.04
N GLY A 3 -56.28 -19.06 4.85
CA GLY A 3 -55.25 -19.98 4.34
C GLY A 3 -54.33 -19.33 3.30
N HIS A 4 -54.10 -18.01 3.38
CA HIS A 4 -53.57 -17.25 2.23
C HIS A 4 -52.45 -16.24 2.58
N THR A 5 -51.66 -16.46 3.64
CA THR A 5 -50.57 -15.53 4.00
C THR A 5 -49.30 -16.19 4.54
N ARG A 6 -49.16 -17.52 4.46
CA ARG A 6 -47.93 -18.23 4.87
C ARG A 6 -46.99 -18.53 3.70
N ILE A 7 -47.52 -18.77 2.50
CA ILE A 7 -46.73 -19.15 1.32
C ILE A 7 -45.97 -17.94 0.73
N GLU A 8 -46.53 -16.72 0.77
CA GLU A 8 -45.85 -15.52 0.25
C GLU A 8 -44.55 -15.17 1.00
N LYS A 9 -44.52 -15.37 2.34
CA LYS A 9 -43.33 -15.04 3.14
C LYS A 9 -42.16 -15.99 2.87
N GLU A 10 -42.43 -17.27 2.69
CA GLU A 10 -41.42 -18.30 2.37
C GLU A 10 -40.80 -18.05 0.98
N VAL A 11 -41.64 -17.68 -0.01
CA VAL A 11 -41.18 -17.36 -1.37
C VAL A 11 -40.31 -16.10 -1.37
N VAL A 12 -40.69 -15.05 -0.64
CA VAL A 12 -39.89 -13.82 -0.54
C VAL A 12 -38.52 -14.09 0.10
N ILE A 13 -38.45 -14.95 1.11
CA ILE A 13 -37.18 -15.33 1.76
C ILE A 13 -36.30 -16.13 0.79
N LEU A 14 -36.86 -17.11 0.06
CA LEU A 14 -36.09 -17.86 -0.94
C LEU A 14 -35.60 -16.97 -2.10
N VAL A 15 -36.42 -16.02 -2.54
CA VAL A 15 -36.05 -15.06 -3.60
C VAL A 15 -34.93 -14.13 -3.10
N LEU A 16 -35.03 -13.60 -1.88
CA LEU A 16 -33.96 -12.79 -1.27
C LEU A 16 -32.65 -13.58 -1.12
N LEU A 17 -32.69 -14.84 -0.66
CA LEU A 17 -31.51 -15.69 -0.55
C LEU A 17 -30.87 -15.98 -1.93
N PHE A 18 -31.68 -16.15 -2.97
CA PHE A 18 -31.20 -16.31 -4.35
C PHE A 18 -30.52 -15.04 -4.87
N PHE A 19 -31.05 -13.85 -4.56
CA PHE A 19 -30.44 -12.58 -4.95
C PHE A 19 -29.12 -12.31 -4.21
N ILE A 20 -29.01 -12.67 -2.92
CA ILE A 20 -27.76 -12.48 -2.14
C ILE A 20 -26.65 -13.41 -2.67
N SER A 21 -27.00 -14.61 -3.14
CA SER A 21 -26.04 -15.60 -3.68
C SER A 21 -25.44 -15.21 -5.04
N LYS A 22 -26.04 -14.25 -5.76
CA LYS A 22 -25.56 -13.80 -7.09
C LYS A 22 -24.61 -12.60 -7.02
N ILE A 23 -24.32 -12.08 -5.83
CA ILE A 23 -23.30 -11.05 -5.61
C ILE A 23 -21.93 -11.75 -5.62
N SER A 24 -21.52 -12.19 -6.81
CA SER A 24 -20.11 -12.46 -7.08
C SER A 24 -19.48 -11.11 -7.36
N CYS A 25 -18.70 -10.60 -6.41
CA CYS A 25 -17.84 -9.45 -6.63
C CYS A 25 -16.78 -9.88 -7.66
N GLU A 26 -17.05 -9.66 -8.94
CA GLU A 26 -16.03 -9.67 -9.97
C GLU A 26 -15.10 -8.49 -9.68
N THR A 27 -14.01 -8.76 -8.96
CA THR A 27 -12.86 -7.87 -8.93
C THR A 27 -12.40 -7.68 -10.36
N ALA A 28 -12.83 -6.58 -10.99
CA ALA A 28 -12.20 -6.00 -12.17
C ALA A 28 -10.81 -5.50 -11.78
N GLY A 29 -9.91 -6.44 -11.48
CA GLY A 29 -8.49 -6.18 -11.35
C GLY A 29 -7.96 -5.85 -12.73
N THR A 30 -7.86 -4.55 -13.03
CA THR A 30 -7.11 -4.07 -14.17
C THR A 30 -5.72 -4.68 -14.10
N LYS A 31 -5.32 -5.45 -15.11
CA LYS A 31 -3.96 -5.99 -15.24
C LYS A 31 -2.97 -4.83 -15.35
N LEU A 32 -2.55 -4.29 -14.21
CA LEU A 32 -1.27 -3.60 -14.09
C LEU A 32 -0.22 -4.69 -14.27
N GLY A 33 0.42 -4.70 -15.44
CA GLY A 33 1.51 -5.62 -15.77
C GLY A 33 2.67 -5.42 -14.80
N TYR A 34 2.65 -6.13 -13.68
CA TYR A 34 3.77 -6.21 -12.76
C TYR A 34 4.78 -7.20 -13.34
N LYS A 35 5.74 -6.68 -14.10
CA LYS A 35 6.85 -7.49 -14.62
C LYS A 35 7.74 -7.85 -13.44
N ALA A 36 7.89 -9.13 -13.06
CA ALA A 36 8.76 -9.50 -11.95
C ALA A 36 10.22 -9.09 -12.24
N GLY A 37 10.70 -8.06 -11.53
CA GLY A 37 12.06 -7.54 -11.61
C GLY A 37 12.39 -6.79 -10.32
N THR A 38 13.68 -6.70 -9.99
CA THR A 38 14.16 -5.89 -8.86
C THR A 38 14.00 -4.41 -9.19
N PHE A 39 12.81 -3.86 -8.98
CA PHE A 39 12.60 -2.42 -9.14
C PHE A 39 13.15 -1.71 -7.92
N LYS A 40 14.29 -1.05 -8.10
CA LYS A 40 14.85 -0.15 -7.09
C LYS A 40 14.02 1.14 -6.97
N ASP A 41 13.36 1.50 -8.06
CA ASP A 41 12.62 2.75 -8.20
C ASP A 41 11.18 2.51 -8.67
N PHE A 42 10.26 3.24 -8.08
CA PHE A 42 8.90 3.40 -8.57
C PHE A 42 8.79 4.76 -9.29
N VAL A 43 8.17 4.79 -10.46
CA VAL A 43 7.99 6.01 -11.26
C VAL A 43 6.53 6.12 -11.70
N SER A 44 5.89 7.23 -11.37
CA SER A 44 4.59 7.66 -11.90
C SER A 44 4.72 8.99 -12.64
N GLU A 45 3.63 9.47 -13.22
CA GLU A 45 3.56 10.82 -13.81
C GLU A 45 3.78 11.94 -12.77
N LYS A 46 3.50 11.64 -11.50
CA LYS A 46 3.55 12.62 -10.40
C LYS A 46 4.80 12.51 -9.54
N THR A 47 5.29 11.29 -9.32
CA THR A 47 6.36 11.04 -8.36
C THR A 47 7.29 9.93 -8.81
N ARG A 48 8.58 10.13 -8.58
CA ARG A 48 9.61 9.10 -8.61
C ARG A 48 10.06 8.80 -7.19
N VAL A 49 9.96 7.55 -6.78
CA VAL A 49 10.39 7.03 -5.47
C VAL A 49 11.58 6.10 -5.69
N SER A 50 12.62 6.24 -4.89
CA SER A 50 13.77 5.33 -4.87
C SER A 50 14.13 4.95 -3.45
N LEU A 51 14.58 3.71 -3.25
CA LEU A 51 14.92 3.18 -1.94
C LEU A 51 16.43 3.01 -1.79
N ALA A 52 16.94 3.37 -0.61
CA ALA A 52 18.26 2.95 -0.13
C ALA A 52 18.08 2.14 1.16
N CYS A 53 18.32 0.84 1.04
CA CYS A 53 18.26 -0.13 2.14
C CYS A 53 19.55 -0.03 2.95
N ARG A 54 19.47 0.48 4.19
CA ARG A 54 20.60 0.62 5.11
C ARG A 54 20.46 -0.38 6.25
N SER A 55 21.52 -0.63 7.01
CA SER A 55 21.53 -1.67 8.05
C SER A 55 20.39 -1.57 9.07
N ASN A 56 19.95 -0.35 9.41
CA ASN A 56 18.97 -0.12 10.48
C ASN A 56 17.64 0.47 9.99
N ASP A 57 17.57 0.90 8.74
CA ASP A 57 16.42 1.61 8.20
C ASP A 57 16.36 1.58 6.67
N ILE A 58 15.20 1.96 6.16
CA ILE A 58 14.93 2.15 4.74
C ILE A 58 14.85 3.66 4.50
N MET A 59 15.80 4.21 3.73
CA MET A 59 15.73 5.60 3.28
C MET A 59 14.91 5.67 1.99
N VAL A 60 13.78 6.38 2.06
CA VAL A 60 12.88 6.62 0.93
C VAL A 60 13.17 8.00 0.36
N ASN A 61 13.61 8.08 -0.89
CA ASN A 61 13.80 9.34 -1.59
C ASN A 61 12.67 9.57 -2.58
N LEU A 62 12.02 10.73 -2.48
CA LEU A 62 10.89 11.12 -3.31
C LEU A 62 11.25 12.34 -4.15
N ASN A 63 10.93 12.28 -5.45
CA ASN A 63 11.06 13.39 -6.37
C ASN A 63 9.73 13.60 -7.10
N PHE A 64 9.11 14.75 -6.87
CA PHE A 64 7.79 15.12 -7.39
C PHE A 64 7.95 15.95 -8.67
N SER A 65 7.04 15.77 -9.63
CA SER A 65 7.02 16.55 -10.87
C SER A 65 6.53 17.99 -10.66
N VAL A 66 5.86 18.25 -9.54
CA VAL A 66 5.34 19.57 -9.14
C VAL A 66 5.59 19.84 -7.65
N PRO A 67 5.58 21.11 -7.20
CA PRO A 67 5.72 21.47 -5.78
C PRO A 67 4.77 20.68 -4.87
N PHE A 68 5.35 19.84 -4.01
CA PHE A 68 4.54 18.94 -3.17
C PHE A 68 4.16 19.60 -1.85
N ARG A 69 2.85 19.62 -1.55
CA ARG A 69 2.26 20.17 -0.30
C ARG A 69 1.35 19.17 0.41
N GLY A 70 1.44 17.89 0.03
CA GLY A 70 0.64 16.81 0.57
C GLY A 70 1.21 16.23 1.86
N LEU A 71 0.80 15.00 2.20
CA LEU A 71 1.37 14.22 3.30
C LEU A 71 1.98 12.93 2.76
N VAL A 72 3.21 12.63 3.15
CA VAL A 72 3.81 11.32 2.97
C VAL A 72 3.95 10.65 4.33
N HIS A 73 3.61 9.36 4.42
CA HIS A 73 3.89 8.55 5.60
C HIS A 73 4.23 7.12 5.25
N ALA A 74 5.05 6.49 6.10
CA ALA A 74 5.24 5.05 6.13
C ALA A 74 4.44 4.45 7.29
N GLY A 75 3.74 3.35 7.02
CA GLY A 75 2.86 2.69 7.98
C GLY A 75 1.69 3.59 8.36
N LYS A 76 1.41 3.71 9.65
CA LYS A 76 0.30 4.54 10.13
C LYS A 76 0.57 6.03 9.95
N LYS A 77 -0.47 6.79 9.62
CA LYS A 77 -0.43 8.26 9.39
C LYS A 77 0.08 9.06 10.59
N ASP A 78 -0.23 8.59 11.79
CA ASP A 78 0.14 9.17 13.09
C ASP A 78 1.51 8.69 13.60
N SER A 79 2.23 7.88 12.81
CA SER A 79 3.58 7.46 13.15
C SER A 79 4.59 8.60 12.96
N GLY A 80 5.72 8.50 13.66
CA GLY A 80 6.86 9.41 13.48
C GLY A 80 7.51 9.33 12.08
N CYS A 81 7.10 8.38 11.23
CA CYS A 81 7.56 8.27 9.85
C CYS A 81 6.61 8.99 8.90
N SER A 82 6.42 10.30 9.10
CA SER A 82 5.60 11.12 8.24
C SER A 82 6.17 12.52 8.09
N PHE A 83 5.87 13.16 6.96
CA PHE A 83 6.17 14.57 6.75
C PHE A 83 5.10 15.23 5.88
N ARG A 84 4.88 16.53 6.11
CA ARG A 84 4.08 17.38 5.23
C ARG A 84 4.99 18.10 4.26
N GLY A 85 4.59 18.15 3.00
CA GLY A 85 5.33 18.89 1.97
C GLY A 85 5.29 20.39 2.23
N ASP A 86 6.41 21.06 1.98
CA ASP A 86 6.58 22.51 2.11
C ASP A 86 6.62 23.22 0.74
N GLY A 87 6.37 22.50 -0.35
CA GLY A 87 6.44 22.98 -1.73
C GLY A 87 7.75 22.67 -2.44
N LYS A 88 8.72 22.00 -1.80
CA LYS A 88 9.88 21.44 -2.51
C LYS A 88 9.47 20.34 -3.48
N LEU A 89 10.38 20.02 -4.40
CA LEU A 89 10.26 18.90 -5.34
C LEU A 89 10.88 17.61 -4.79
N THR A 90 11.82 17.70 -3.85
CA THR A 90 12.59 16.55 -3.38
C THR A 90 12.54 16.43 -1.87
N TYR A 91 12.30 15.20 -1.40
CA TYR A 91 12.23 14.87 0.02
C TYR A 91 12.87 13.51 0.27
N SER A 92 13.25 13.30 1.53
CA SER A 92 13.71 12.01 2.04
C SER A 92 12.98 11.68 3.33
N LEU A 93 12.56 10.42 3.47
CA LEU A 93 11.92 9.90 4.68
C LEU A 93 12.72 8.69 5.17
N ASN A 94 13.11 8.72 6.44
CA ASN A 94 13.74 7.58 7.08
C ASN A 94 12.68 6.66 7.70
N VAL A 95 12.70 5.37 7.37
CA VAL A 95 11.75 4.37 7.88
C VAL A 95 12.52 3.30 8.66
N PRO A 96 12.56 3.37 10.01
CA PRO A 96 13.33 2.43 10.81
C PRO A 96 12.78 1.00 10.71
N HIS A 97 13.69 0.02 10.72
CA HIS A 97 13.32 -1.41 10.74
C HIS A 97 12.52 -1.79 11.99
N ALA A 98 12.78 -1.12 13.12
CA ALA A 98 12.16 -1.40 14.41
C ALA A 98 10.94 -0.51 14.74
N ALA A 99 10.51 0.37 13.83
CA ALA A 99 9.45 1.34 14.10
C ALA A 99 8.48 1.51 12.91
N CYS A 100 7.49 2.39 13.08
CA CYS A 100 6.55 2.80 12.02
C CYS A 100 5.78 1.65 11.36
N GLY A 101 5.59 0.54 12.09
CA GLY A 101 4.91 -0.64 11.58
C GLY A 101 5.70 -1.42 10.53
N THR A 102 7.02 -1.24 10.45
CA THR A 102 7.88 -2.06 9.58
C THR A 102 7.82 -3.51 10.02
N ILE A 103 7.63 -4.42 9.07
CA ILE A 103 7.48 -5.85 9.29
C ILE A 103 8.77 -6.54 8.83
N HIS A 104 9.36 -7.35 9.72
CA HIS A 104 10.42 -8.29 9.34
C HIS A 104 9.78 -9.54 8.73
N VAL A 105 10.11 -9.81 7.47
CA VAL A 105 9.59 -10.90 6.66
C VAL A 105 10.60 -12.03 6.68
N THR A 106 10.28 -13.07 7.44
CA THR A 106 11.06 -14.32 7.54
C THR A 106 10.42 -15.41 6.66
N PRO A 107 11.21 -16.29 6.02
CA PRO A 107 12.66 -16.48 6.15
C PRO A 107 13.53 -15.62 5.20
N GLN A 108 12.95 -14.73 4.40
CA GLN A 108 13.67 -14.01 3.34
C GLN A 108 14.56 -12.86 3.83
N ASP A 109 14.75 -12.73 5.14
CA ASP A 109 15.47 -11.67 5.84
C ASP A 109 15.25 -10.27 5.21
N SER A 110 13.97 -9.90 5.10
CA SER A 110 13.55 -8.68 4.42
C SER A 110 12.74 -7.79 5.35
N PHE A 111 12.82 -6.48 5.16
CA PHE A 111 11.98 -5.51 5.88
C PHE A 111 10.99 -4.87 4.92
N ALA A 112 9.71 -4.88 5.29
CA ALA A 112 8.61 -4.38 4.49
C ALA A 112 7.82 -3.31 5.24
N ASN A 113 7.37 -2.28 4.53
CA ASN A 113 6.44 -1.28 5.05
C ASN A 113 5.55 -0.76 3.90
N THR A 114 4.48 -0.04 4.23
CA THR A 114 3.61 0.63 3.25
C THR A 114 3.94 2.11 3.23
N LEU A 115 4.35 2.63 2.08
CA LEU A 115 4.48 4.05 1.81
C LEU A 115 3.18 4.58 1.22
N THR A 116 2.64 5.63 1.81
CA THR A 116 1.46 6.34 1.34
C THR A 116 1.83 7.79 1.01
N ILE A 117 1.54 8.21 -0.22
CA ILE A 117 1.72 9.56 -0.72
C ILE A 117 0.33 10.13 -0.98
N ARG A 118 -0.08 11.08 -0.16
CA ARG A 118 -1.33 11.80 -0.33
C ARG A 118 -1.08 13.17 -0.91
N TYR A 119 -1.66 13.45 -2.06
CA TYR A 119 -1.44 14.73 -2.75
C TYR A 119 -2.32 15.85 -2.20
N HIS A 120 -3.46 15.49 -1.61
CA HIS A 120 -4.32 16.43 -0.89
C HIS A 120 -4.00 16.43 0.61
N HIS A 121 -4.02 17.61 1.24
CA HIS A 121 -3.61 17.78 2.64
C HIS A 121 -4.61 17.19 3.65
N ALA A 122 -5.90 17.11 3.29
CA ALA A 122 -6.97 16.74 4.22
C ALA A 122 -7.78 15.49 3.82
N LEU A 123 -7.77 15.10 2.54
CA LEU A 123 -8.68 14.07 2.01
C LEU A 123 -7.86 12.97 1.35
N GLU A 124 -8.28 11.72 1.55
CA GLU A 124 -7.79 10.60 0.77
C GLU A 124 -8.58 10.54 -0.52
N LEU A 125 -7.88 10.66 -1.65
CA LEU A 125 -8.49 10.74 -2.98
C LEU A 125 -7.95 9.60 -3.85
N GLU A 126 -8.67 9.25 -4.91
CA GLU A 126 -8.27 8.22 -5.88
C GLU A 126 -6.89 8.49 -6.50
N GLY A 127 -6.42 9.74 -6.48
CA GLY A 127 -5.11 10.13 -6.97
C GLY A 127 -3.94 9.87 -6.01
N ASP A 128 -4.18 9.35 -4.81
CA ASP A 128 -3.14 9.03 -3.82
C ASP A 128 -2.42 7.73 -4.17
N GLU A 129 -1.11 7.69 -3.90
CA GLU A 129 -0.28 6.54 -4.24
C GLU A 129 0.07 5.74 -2.99
N ILE A 130 -0.35 4.48 -2.96
CA ILE A 130 0.01 3.53 -1.90
C ILE A 130 0.93 2.48 -2.52
N LYS A 131 2.11 2.29 -1.92
CA LYS A 131 3.14 1.35 -2.39
C LYS A 131 3.70 0.55 -1.23
N THR A 132 3.99 -0.71 -1.48
CA THR A 132 4.79 -1.53 -0.56
C THR A 132 6.27 -1.26 -0.83
N ILE A 133 6.99 -0.80 0.20
CA ILE A 133 8.45 -0.69 0.17
C ILE A 133 9.03 -1.96 0.79
N LEU A 134 10.04 -2.55 0.13
CA LEU A 134 10.64 -3.82 0.54
C LEU A 134 12.15 -3.75 0.36
N CYS A 135 12.89 -3.98 1.44
CA CYS A 135 14.34 -4.14 1.44
C CYS A 135 14.69 -5.59 1.76
N LYS A 136 15.34 -6.28 0.82
CA LYS A 136 15.83 -7.65 1.03
C LYS A 136 17.30 -7.60 1.41
N TYR A 137 17.69 -8.28 2.49
CA TYR A 137 19.07 -8.41 2.91
C TYR A 137 19.56 -9.81 2.58
N GLY A 138 20.73 -9.90 1.94
CA GLY A 138 21.39 -11.17 1.66
C GLY A 138 22.36 -11.51 2.77
N THR A 139 22.40 -12.78 3.17
CA THR A 139 23.51 -13.31 3.95
C THR A 139 24.66 -13.61 2.99
N GLY A 140 25.78 -12.89 3.13
CA GLY A 140 27.00 -13.22 2.39
C GLY A 140 27.53 -14.58 2.84
N SER A 141 27.92 -15.45 1.91
CA SER A 141 28.67 -16.66 2.23
C SER A 141 30.16 -16.31 2.36
N ILE A 142 30.77 -16.64 3.49
CA ILE A 142 32.23 -16.62 3.64
C ILE A 142 32.73 -17.99 3.17
N GLN A 143 33.45 -18.04 2.05
CA GLN A 143 34.21 -19.24 1.67
C GLN A 143 35.52 -19.23 2.45
N LEU A 144 35.65 -20.16 3.40
CA LEU A 144 36.92 -20.48 4.03
C LEU A 144 37.65 -21.46 3.09
N GLY A 145 38.77 -21.02 2.51
CA GLY A 145 39.67 -21.84 1.70
C GLY A 145 40.76 -22.50 2.54
#